data_AF-A0A255PEK4-F1
#
_entry.id   AF-A0A255PEK4-F1
#
_cell.length_a   1.000
_cell.length_b   1.000
_cell.length_c   1.000
_cell.angle_alpha   90.00
_cell.angle_beta   90.00
_cell.angle_gamma   90.00
#
_symmetry.space_group_name_H-M   'P 1'
#
loop_
_entity.id
_entity.type
_entity.pdbx_description
1 polymer ?
#
loop_
_entity_poly.entity_id
_entity_poly.type
_entity_poly.pdbx_seq_one_letter_code
_entity_poly.pdbx_strand_id
1 'polypeptide(L)'
;MPLLRRLHQGPVGAARRRVVERAVEAARAGEPVADHLAELGLLDDAADEDREPAGDTTRSSRPTAVADDGPHTVSGAHVCPRGVCARRERRRPDQQLPVCEVFDVALRFDAES
;
A
#
# COMPACT_ATOMS: atom_id res chain seq x y z
N MET A 1 10.08 -4.62 2.38
CA MET A 1 9.67 -3.88 1.16
C MET A 1 10.73 -2.87 0.66
N PRO A 2 11.96 -3.29 0.30
CA PRO A 2 13.00 -2.37 -0.19
C PRO A 2 12.86 -1.96 -1.68
N LEU A 3 12.24 -2.79 -2.51
CA LEU A 3 12.15 -2.59 -3.96
C LEU A 3 11.19 -1.46 -4.35
N LEU A 4 10.04 -1.36 -3.68
CA LEU A 4 9.09 -0.26 -3.86
C LEU A 4 9.68 1.10 -3.47
N ARG A 5 10.49 1.15 -2.40
CA ARG A 5 11.18 2.38 -1.98
C ARG A 5 12.16 2.88 -3.04
N ARG A 6 12.87 1.98 -3.74
CA ARG A 6 13.79 2.35 -4.83
C ARG A 6 13.06 2.92 -6.05
N LEU A 7 11.91 2.35 -6.43
CA LEU A 7 11.11 2.85 -7.56
C LEU A 7 10.61 4.29 -7.33
N HIS A 8 10.20 4.63 -6.11
CA HIS A 8 9.80 5.99 -5.75
C HIS A 8 10.98 6.96 -5.50
N GLN A 9 12.23 6.48 -5.50
CA GLN A 9 13.45 7.28 -5.37
C GLN A 9 14.11 7.57 -6.72
N GLY A 10 13.60 7.01 -7.83
CA GLY A 10 14.06 7.36 -9.18
C GLY A 10 13.74 8.82 -9.55
N PRO A 11 14.31 9.33 -10.66
CA PRO A 11 14.17 10.73 -11.09
C PRO A 11 12.70 11.16 -11.26
N VAL A 12 11.85 10.24 -11.74
CA VAL A 12 10.40 10.45 -11.87
C VAL A 12 9.73 10.61 -10.49
N GLY A 13 10.14 9.82 -9.50
CA GLY A 13 9.65 9.92 -8.12
C GLY A 13 10.11 11.19 -7.40
N ALA A 14 11.33 11.65 -7.69
CA ALA A 14 11.85 12.91 -7.15
C ALA A 14 11.09 14.14 -7.70
N ALA A 15 10.76 14.14 -8.99
CA ALA A 15 9.96 15.21 -9.60
C ALA A 15 8.55 15.28 -8.97
N ARG A 16 7.86 14.13 -8.85
CA ARG A 16 6.53 14.07 -8.24
C ARG A 16 6.52 14.54 -6.78
N ARG A 17 7.55 14.21 -6.00
CA ARG A 17 7.70 14.67 -4.60
C ARG A 17 7.79 16.19 -4.50
N ARG A 18 8.53 16.85 -5.40
CA ARG A 18 8.63 18.32 -5.42
C ARG A 18 7.29 19.00 -5.70
N VAL A 19 6.44 18.39 -6.52
CA VAL A 19 5.07 18.89 -6.76
C VAL A 19 4.24 18.78 -5.48
N VAL A 20 4.34 17.66 -4.75
CA VAL A 20 3.67 17.47 -3.45
C VAL A 20 4.15 18.48 -2.41
N GLU A 21 5.46 18.72 -2.31
CA GLU A 21 6.02 19.70 -1.36
C GLU A 21 5.48 21.10 -1.62
N ARG A 22 5.47 21.55 -2.89
CA ARG A 22 4.88 22.83 -3.29
C ARG A 22 3.38 22.91 -2.98
N ALA A 23 2.63 21.82 -3.24
CA ALA A 23 1.21 21.75 -2.93
C ALA A 23 0.93 21.92 -1.42
N VAL A 24 1.77 21.33 -0.57
CA VAL A 24 1.64 21.43 0.89
C VAL A 24 1.99 22.84 1.38
N GLU A 25 3.00 23.48 0.81
CA GLU A 25 3.36 24.86 1.13
C GLU A 25 2.23 25.83 0.75
N ALA A 26 1.68 25.72 -0.47
CA ALA A 26 0.53 26.50 -0.92
C ALA A 26 -0.68 26.30 0.00
N ALA A 27 -1.01 25.05 0.37
CA ALA A 27 -2.10 24.76 1.30
C ALA A 27 -1.91 25.44 2.67
N ARG A 28 -0.67 25.45 3.20
CA ARG A 28 -0.35 26.10 4.48
C ARG A 28 -0.42 27.63 4.40
N ALA A 29 -0.09 28.20 3.25
CA ALA A 29 -0.21 29.62 2.98
C ALA A 29 -1.67 30.05 2.70
N GLY A 30 -2.61 29.11 2.56
CA GLY A 30 -3.99 29.38 2.15
C GLY A 30 -4.11 29.70 0.65
N GLU A 31 -3.11 29.34 -0.14
CA GLU A 31 -3.07 29.54 -1.58
C GLU A 31 -3.83 28.40 -2.32
N PRO A 32 -4.35 28.66 -3.53
CA PRO A 32 -5.04 27.65 -4.32
C PRO A 32 -4.11 26.47 -4.67
N VAL A 33 -4.61 25.25 -4.49
CA VAL A 33 -3.83 24.01 -4.75
C VAL A 33 -4.28 23.24 -5.98
N ALA A 34 -5.32 23.71 -6.69
CA ALA A 34 -5.92 23.00 -7.82
C ALA A 34 -4.90 22.69 -8.92
N ASP A 35 -4.06 23.66 -9.29
CA ASP A 35 -3.03 23.46 -10.33
C ASP A 35 -1.98 22.40 -9.93
N HIS A 36 -1.63 22.35 -8.64
CA HIS A 36 -0.71 21.34 -8.12
C HIS A 36 -1.33 19.94 -8.09
N LEU A 37 -2.64 19.85 -7.82
CA LEU A 37 -3.38 18.59 -7.85
C LEU A 37 -3.61 18.10 -9.29
N ALA A 38 -3.85 19.00 -10.24
CA ALA A 38 -3.90 18.70 -11.67
C ALA A 38 -2.54 18.16 -12.18
N GLU A 39 -1.43 18.80 -11.81
CA GLU A 39 -0.07 18.34 -12.16
C GLU A 39 0.24 16.94 -11.60
N LEU A 40 -0.39 16.56 -10.48
CA LEU A 40 -0.27 15.23 -9.88
C LEU A 40 -1.21 14.18 -10.50
N GLY A 41 -2.12 14.59 -11.39
CA GLY A 41 -3.18 13.76 -11.95
C GLY A 41 -4.20 13.30 -10.91
N LEU A 42 -4.49 14.16 -9.91
CA LEU A 42 -5.42 13.86 -8.80
C LEU A 42 -6.76 14.57 -8.94
N LEU A 43 -6.90 15.47 -9.93
CA LEU A 43 -8.18 16.01 -10.35
C LEU A 43 -8.66 15.17 -11.53
N ASP A 44 -9.44 14.12 -11.23
CA ASP A 44 -10.36 13.56 -12.21
C ASP A 44 -11.60 14.45 -12.21
N ASP A 45 -12.09 14.85 -13.40
CA ASP A 45 -13.37 15.53 -13.58
C ASP A 45 -14.50 14.63 -13.05
N ALA A 46 -14.80 14.74 -11.76
CA ALA A 46 -15.97 14.16 -11.13
C ALA A 46 -17.20 14.99 -11.53
N ALA A 47 -17.60 14.85 -12.79
CA ALA A 47 -18.91 15.21 -13.31
C ALA A 47 -19.54 13.94 -13.92
N ASP A 48 -19.80 12.94 -13.09
CA ASP A 48 -20.62 11.77 -13.47
C ASP A 48 -21.25 11.19 -12.19
N GLU A 49 -22.20 11.92 -11.63
CA GLU A 49 -23.29 11.29 -10.86
C GLU A 49 -24.42 11.00 -11.88
N ASP A 50 -24.87 9.74 -11.94
CA ASP A 50 -26.01 9.20 -12.72
C ASP A 50 -25.82 8.73 -14.18
N ARG A 51 -24.94 7.74 -14.41
CA ARG A 51 -25.14 6.83 -15.57
C ARG A 51 -24.68 5.39 -15.34
N GLU A 52 -25.63 4.51 -15.09
CA GLU A 52 -25.57 3.06 -15.33
C GLU A 52 -26.57 2.70 -16.47
N PRO A 53 -26.41 1.60 -17.21
CA PRO A 53 -25.28 1.29 -18.07
C PRO A 53 -25.77 1.11 -19.53
N ALA A 54 -25.04 1.62 -20.51
CA ALA A 54 -25.23 1.24 -21.91
C ALA A 54 -23.96 0.57 -22.37
N GLY A 55 -24.07 -0.72 -22.71
CA GLY A 55 -22.96 -1.54 -23.14
C GLY A 55 -22.21 -0.88 -24.30
N ASP A 56 -20.92 -0.68 -24.12
CA ASP A 56 -20.01 -0.55 -25.24
C ASP A 56 -18.68 -1.24 -24.92
N THR A 57 -18.21 -1.94 -25.94
CA THR A 57 -17.12 -2.91 -25.97
C THR A 57 -15.74 -2.27 -25.89
N THR A 58 -15.53 -1.35 -24.94
CA THR A 58 -14.19 -0.91 -24.62
C THR A 58 -13.56 -2.00 -23.76
N ARG A 59 -12.61 -2.74 -24.34
CA ARG A 59 -11.80 -3.74 -23.63
C ARG A 59 -10.97 -3.00 -22.58
N SER A 60 -11.61 -2.74 -21.45
CA SER A 60 -11.05 -2.16 -20.24
C SER A 60 -9.83 -2.99 -19.85
N SER A 61 -8.65 -2.37 -19.88
CA SER A 61 -7.44 -2.94 -19.28
C SER A 61 -7.43 -2.76 -17.76
N ARG A 62 -8.56 -2.40 -17.14
CA ARG A 62 -8.61 -2.30 -15.69
C ARG A 62 -8.39 -3.70 -15.12
N PRO A 63 -7.46 -3.85 -14.16
CA PRO A 63 -7.33 -5.09 -13.42
C PRO A 63 -8.69 -5.49 -12.86
N THR A 64 -8.99 -6.79 -12.89
CA THR A 64 -10.19 -7.33 -12.24
C THR A 64 -10.28 -6.78 -10.83
N ALA A 65 -11.42 -6.19 -10.49
CA ALA A 65 -11.68 -5.71 -9.15
C ALA A 65 -11.47 -6.89 -8.18
N VAL A 66 -10.55 -6.73 -7.24
CA VAL A 66 -10.37 -7.69 -6.15
C VAL A 66 -11.59 -7.47 -5.25
N ALA A 67 -12.41 -8.51 -5.10
CA ALA A 67 -13.50 -8.47 -4.14
C ALA A 67 -12.92 -8.10 -2.76
N ASP A 68 -13.56 -7.16 -2.07
CA ASP A 68 -13.22 -6.73 -0.72
C ASP A 68 -13.65 -7.79 0.31
N ASP A 69 -13.25 -9.05 0.06
CA ASP A 69 -13.50 -10.20 0.90
C ASP A 69 -12.51 -10.19 2.07
N GLY A 70 -12.63 -9.16 2.91
CA GLY A 70 -11.95 -9.04 4.18
C GLY A 70 -10.42 -8.94 4.09
N PRO A 71 -9.75 -8.81 5.24
CA PRO A 71 -8.31 -8.69 5.26
C PRO A 71 -7.71 -10.01 4.74
N HIS A 72 -6.98 -9.94 3.63
CA HIS A 72 -6.18 -11.02 3.04
C HIS A 72 -5.15 -11.52 4.07
N THR A 73 -5.60 -12.29 5.05
CA THR A 73 -4.79 -12.79 6.14
C THR A 73 -4.35 -14.19 5.76
N VAL A 74 -3.12 -14.29 5.26
CA VAL A 74 -2.46 -15.58 5.10
C VAL A 74 -2.37 -16.24 6.48
N SER A 75 -2.99 -17.41 6.62
CA SER A 75 -2.89 -18.23 7.83
C SER A 75 -1.48 -18.78 7.98
N GLY A 76 -1.01 -18.86 9.22
CA GLY A 76 0.35 -19.31 9.48
C GLY A 76 0.80 -19.05 10.92
N ALA A 77 2.04 -19.43 11.18
CA ALA A 77 2.67 -19.30 12.49
C ALA A 77 4.01 -18.55 12.41
N HIS A 78 4.35 -17.87 13.50
CA HIS A 78 5.67 -17.32 13.75
C HIS A 78 6.54 -18.40 14.39
N VAL A 79 7.69 -18.67 13.76
CA VAL A 79 8.62 -19.73 14.13
C VAL A 79 10.03 -19.17 14.36
N CYS A 80 10.89 -19.96 15.03
CA CYS A 80 12.27 -19.57 15.27
C CYS A 80 12.99 -19.20 13.96
N PRO A 81 13.68 -18.03 13.90
CA PRO A 81 14.42 -17.64 12.71
C PRO A 81 15.61 -18.56 12.38
N ARG A 82 16.12 -19.29 13.38
CA ARG A 82 17.25 -20.24 13.24
C ARG A 82 16.83 -21.71 13.32
N GLY A 83 15.54 -22.02 13.53
CA GLY A 83 15.05 -23.38 13.69
C GLY A 83 15.56 -24.12 14.95
N VAL A 84 16.19 -23.40 15.89
CA VAL A 84 16.81 -24.01 17.09
C VAL A 84 15.80 -24.20 18.22
N CYS A 85 14.83 -23.29 18.39
CA CYS A 85 13.77 -23.46 19.38
C CYS A 85 12.47 -23.93 18.73
N ALA A 86 11.71 -24.76 19.46
CA ALA A 86 10.43 -25.32 19.01
C ALA A 86 9.24 -24.35 19.17
N ARG A 87 9.49 -23.08 19.50
CA ARG A 87 8.44 -22.07 19.72
C ARG A 87 7.68 -21.81 18.43
N ARG A 88 6.35 -21.96 18.48
CA ARG A 88 5.41 -21.65 17.42
C ARG A 88 4.26 -20.82 17.97
N GLU A 89 4.03 -19.66 17.38
CA GLU A 89 2.93 -18.78 17.75
C GLU A 89 2.03 -18.50 16.56
N ARG A 90 0.71 -18.70 16.72
CA ARG A 90 -0.25 -18.41 15.64
C ARG A 90 -0.30 -16.91 15.38
N ARG A 91 -0.35 -16.53 14.10
CA ARG A 91 -0.57 -15.13 13.72
C ARG A 91 -1.95 -14.67 14.20
N ARG A 92 -2.01 -13.51 14.87
CA ARG A 92 -3.26 -12.79 15.17
C ARG A 92 -3.25 -11.45 14.45
N PRO A 93 -4.42 -10.96 14.00
CA PRO A 93 -4.53 -9.59 13.47
C PRO A 93 -4.09 -8.58 14.54
N ASP A 94 -3.45 -7.50 14.09
CA ASP A 94 -3.02 -6.35 14.91
C ASP A 94 -2.04 -6.65 16.05
N GLN A 95 -1.47 -7.86 16.08
CA GLN A 95 -0.49 -8.24 17.09
C GLN A 95 0.93 -7.83 16.66
N GLN A 96 1.70 -7.29 17.60
CA GLN A 96 3.10 -6.96 17.37
C GLN A 96 3.91 -8.24 17.09
N LEU A 97 4.88 -8.16 16.18
CA LEU A 97 5.66 -9.31 15.73
C LEU A 97 6.43 -9.92 16.92
N PRO A 98 6.16 -11.18 17.31
CA PRO A 98 6.83 -11.81 18.44
C PRO A 98 8.34 -11.98 18.20
N VAL A 99 9.11 -11.92 19.30
CA VAL A 99 10.57 -12.01 19.30
C VAL A 99 11.00 -13.37 19.86
N CYS A 100 12.06 -13.93 19.28
CA CYS A 100 12.71 -15.11 19.83
C CYS A 100 13.58 -14.72 21.03
N GLU A 101 13.18 -15.10 22.25
CA GLU A 101 13.95 -14.81 23.47
C GLU A 101 15.38 -15.38 23.49
N VAL A 102 15.67 -16.41 22.69
CA VAL A 102 17.02 -17.01 22.60
C VAL A 102 17.98 -16.15 21.77
N PHE A 103 17.48 -15.53 20.70
CA PHE A 103 18.31 -14.79 19.75
C PHE A 103 18.06 -13.28 19.78
N ASP A 104 17.07 -12.82 20.55
CA ASP A 104 16.57 -11.46 20.60
C ASP A 104 16.26 -10.87 19.21
N VAL A 105 15.71 -11.72 18.32
CA VAL A 105 15.37 -11.38 16.93
C VAL A 105 13.93 -11.81 16.64
N ALA A 106 13.24 -11.02 15.84
CA ALA A 106 11.87 -11.31 15.40
C ALA A 106 11.71 -12.73 14.82
N LEU A 107 10.58 -13.37 15.16
CA LEU A 107 10.24 -14.69 14.63
C LEU A 107 9.96 -14.62 13.11
N ARG A 108 10.32 -15.69 12.39
CA ARG A 108 10.05 -15.86 10.96
C ARG A 108 8.61 -16.29 10.76
N PHE A 109 7.91 -15.72 9.77
CA PHE A 109 6.58 -16.22 9.39
C PHE A 109 6.69 -17.49 8.54
N ASP A 110 5.85 -18.48 8.86
CA ASP A 110 5.69 -19.75 8.18
C ASP A 110 4.22 -19.89 7.79
N ALA A 111 3.94 -19.75 6.49
CA ALA A 111 2.58 -19.83 5.97
C ALA A 111 2.11 -21.30 5.95
N GLU A 112 0.87 -21.54 6.35
CA GLU A 112 0.22 -22.83 6.13
C GLU A 112 -0.11 -22.92 4.62
N SER A 113 0.34 -24.00 3.98
CA SER A 113 0.11 -24.27 2.55
C SER A 113 -1.17 -25.06 2.33
#